data_AF-A0A5E4WFK3-F1
#
_entry.id   AF-A0A5E4WFK3-F1
#
_cell.length_a   1.000
_cell.length_b   1.000
_cell.length_c   1.000
_cell.angle_alpha   90.00
_cell.angle_beta   90.00
_cell.angle_gamma   90.00
#
_symmetry.space_group_name_H-M   'P 1'
#
loop_
_entity.id
_entity.type
_entity.pdbx_description
1 polymer ?
#
loop_
_entity_poly.entity_id
_entity_poly.type
_entity_poly.pdbx_seq_one_letter_code
_entity_poly.pdbx_strand_id
1 'polypeptide(L)'
;MRGVRVSGPRGTIPFCFVSETAQSNAGPAYGPELQGFDYPYPVNRFDFTSQRLPLHMAYLDVKPAQANGRTVVLLLGKNFCAATWQETIDTLAGAGYRVIAPDQIGFCKSSKPAQ
;
A
#
# COMPACT_ATOMS: atom_id res chain seq x y z
N MET A 1 56.77 -30.76 -44.21
CA MET A 1 56.88 -31.64 -43.02
C MET A 1 55.48 -31.89 -42.48
N ARG A 2 55.22 -33.12 -42.00
CA ARG A 2 53.91 -33.75 -41.84
C ARG A 2 53.01 -33.02 -40.82
N GLY A 3 51.73 -32.89 -41.16
CA GLY A 3 50.70 -32.33 -40.28
C GLY A 3 50.31 -33.28 -39.16
N VAL A 4 50.04 -32.71 -37.99
CA VAL A 4 49.45 -33.40 -36.84
C VAL A 4 47.94 -33.22 -36.91
N ARG A 5 47.19 -34.30 -37.17
CA ARG A 5 45.74 -34.33 -36.95
C ARG A 5 45.50 -34.63 -35.47
N VAL A 6 44.89 -33.68 -34.76
CA VAL A 6 44.31 -33.92 -33.44
C VAL A 6 42.90 -34.46 -33.66
N SER A 7 42.71 -35.75 -33.40
CA SER A 7 41.41 -36.41 -33.34
C SER A 7 40.84 -36.25 -31.94
N GLY A 8 40.07 -35.18 -31.69
CA GLY A 8 39.27 -35.02 -30.48
C GLY A 8 37.83 -35.50 -30.72
N PRO A 9 37.18 -36.18 -29.75
CA PRO A 9 35.80 -36.58 -29.88
C PRO A 9 34.90 -35.34 -29.98
N ARG A 10 33.99 -35.33 -30.96
CA ARG A 10 32.89 -34.36 -31.03
C ARG A 10 31.91 -34.64 -29.89
N GLY A 11 32.26 -34.17 -28.69
CA GLY A 11 31.36 -34.14 -27.55
C GLY A 11 30.37 -33.01 -27.76
N THR A 12 29.11 -33.35 -28.04
CA THR A 12 27.99 -32.40 -28.01
C THR A 12 27.86 -31.89 -26.59
N ILE A 13 28.32 -30.67 -26.31
CA ILE A 13 28.02 -29.99 -25.05
C ILE A 13 26.50 -29.79 -25.04
N PRO A 14 25.76 -30.38 -24.09
CA PRO A 14 24.33 -30.11 -23.99
C PRO A 14 24.21 -28.65 -23.57
N PHE A 15 23.69 -27.83 -24.48
CA PHE A 15 23.31 -26.46 -24.19
C PHE A 15 22.15 -26.55 -23.19
N CYS A 16 22.46 -26.46 -21.89
CA CYS A 16 21.46 -26.23 -20.87
C CYS A 16 20.87 -24.85 -21.14
N PHE A 17 19.72 -24.81 -21.81
CA PHE A 17 18.88 -23.63 -21.86
C PHE A 17 18.43 -23.33 -20.43
N VAL A 18 19.05 -22.34 -19.80
CA VAL A 18 18.47 -21.69 -18.62
C VAL A 18 17.25 -20.93 -19.11
N SER A 19 16.05 -21.41 -18.78
CA SER A 19 14.83 -20.64 -18.99
C SER A 19 14.82 -19.52 -17.95
N GLU A 20 15.04 -18.30 -18.41
CA GLU A 20 14.82 -17.10 -17.61
C GLU A 20 13.31 -16.86 -17.52
N THR A 21 12.73 -17.16 -16.36
CA THR A 21 11.35 -16.78 -16.08
C THR A 21 11.30 -15.26 -15.92
N ALA A 22 10.71 -14.56 -16.88
CA ALA A 22 10.41 -13.15 -16.73
C ALA A 22 9.52 -12.96 -15.49
N GLN A 23 10.05 -12.34 -14.45
CA GLN A 23 9.28 -12.00 -13.25
C GLN A 23 8.27 -10.93 -13.65
N SER A 24 6.96 -11.24 -13.50
CA SER A 24 5.91 -10.31 -13.87
C SER A 24 6.04 -9.02 -13.06
N ASN A 25 6.14 -7.87 -13.73
CA ASN A 25 6.05 -6.54 -13.12
C ASN A 25 4.61 -6.18 -12.66
N ALA A 26 3.73 -7.16 -12.53
CA ALA A 26 2.40 -6.97 -11.99
C ALA A 26 2.55 -6.77 -10.48
N GLY A 27 2.55 -5.51 -10.04
CA GLY A 27 2.46 -5.17 -8.62
C GLY A 27 1.18 -5.72 -7.98
N PRO A 28 1.04 -5.59 -6.65
CA PRO A 28 -0.13 -6.10 -5.94
C PRO A 28 -1.42 -5.47 -6.48
N ALA A 29 -2.43 -6.31 -6.68
CA ALA A 29 -3.78 -5.88 -7.03
C ALA A 29 -4.57 -5.66 -5.74
N TYR A 30 -5.07 -4.44 -5.54
CA TYR A 30 -5.92 -4.09 -4.41
C TYR A 30 -7.38 -3.99 -4.83
N GLY A 31 -8.28 -4.23 -3.88
CA GLY A 31 -9.72 -4.03 -4.12
C GLY A 31 -10.10 -2.54 -4.26
N PRO A 32 -11.35 -2.23 -4.64
CA PRO A 32 -11.82 -0.86 -4.90
C PRO A 32 -11.78 0.06 -3.67
N GLU A 33 -11.78 -0.52 -2.46
CA GLU A 33 -11.58 0.20 -1.20
C GLU A 33 -10.25 -0.18 -0.56
N LEU A 34 -9.26 -0.40 -1.41
CA LEU A 34 -7.88 -0.68 -1.00
C LEU A 34 -7.79 -1.90 -0.06
N GLN A 35 -8.62 -2.91 -0.30
CA GLN A 35 -8.50 -4.22 0.34
C GLN A 35 -7.18 -4.87 -0.07
N GLY A 36 -6.48 -5.51 0.86
CA GLY A 36 -5.16 -6.13 0.65
C GLY A 36 -3.97 -5.20 0.92
N PHE A 37 -4.20 -3.92 1.22
CA PHE A 37 -3.17 -2.99 1.67
C PHE A 37 -3.34 -2.69 3.16
N ASP A 38 -2.31 -2.90 3.96
CA ASP A 38 -2.37 -2.67 5.41
C ASP A 38 -2.05 -1.22 5.79
N TYR A 39 -2.72 -0.72 6.81
CA TYR A 39 -2.46 0.60 7.39
C TYR A 39 -1.61 0.45 8.65
N PRO A 40 -0.80 1.46 8.98
CA PRO A 40 0.10 1.41 10.14
C PRO A 40 -0.63 1.51 11.50
N TYR A 41 -1.92 1.83 11.48
CA TYR A 41 -2.78 1.91 12.68
C TYR A 41 -4.13 1.22 12.41
N PRO A 42 -4.89 0.86 13.46
CA PRO A 42 -6.22 0.30 13.32
C PRO A 42 -7.15 1.21 12.49
N VAL A 43 -7.76 0.62 11.47
CA VAL A 43 -8.73 1.31 10.61
C VAL A 43 -10.11 1.20 11.24
N ASN A 44 -10.69 2.34 11.60
CA ASN A 44 -12.07 2.43 12.07
C ASN A 44 -13.00 2.79 10.90
N ARG A 45 -14.31 2.60 11.09
CA ARG A 45 -15.35 2.95 10.12
C ARG A 45 -16.44 3.77 10.79
N PHE A 46 -16.91 4.79 10.08
CA PHE A 46 -18.10 5.54 10.44
C PHE A 46 -19.13 5.40 9.33
N ASP A 47 -20.23 4.71 9.63
CA ASP A 47 -21.34 4.47 8.70
C ASP A 47 -22.37 5.61 8.78
N PHE A 48 -22.78 6.14 7.64
CA PHE A 48 -23.74 7.24 7.56
C PHE A 48 -24.51 7.23 6.23
N THR A 49 -25.59 7.98 6.16
CA THR A 49 -26.31 8.23 4.91
C THR A 49 -26.04 9.64 4.42
N SER A 50 -25.68 9.80 3.15
CA SER A 50 -25.56 11.11 2.50
C SER A 50 -26.02 11.00 1.05
N GLN A 51 -26.70 12.03 0.55
CA GLN A 51 -27.26 12.05 -0.81
C GLN A 51 -28.16 10.84 -1.13
N ARG A 52 -28.83 10.28 -0.10
CA ARG A 52 -29.67 9.07 -0.15
C ARG A 52 -28.89 7.77 -0.43
N LEU A 53 -27.58 7.77 -0.27
CA LEU A 53 -26.74 6.60 -0.37
C LEU A 53 -26.20 6.19 1.01
N PRO A 54 -26.21 4.89 1.36
CA PRO A 54 -25.45 4.40 2.50
C PRO A 54 -23.96 4.46 2.17
N LEU A 55 -23.18 5.07 3.05
CA LEU A 55 -21.73 5.28 2.88
C LEU A 55 -21.01 4.92 4.18
N HIS A 56 -19.73 4.62 4.06
CA HIS A 56 -18.79 4.45 5.17
C HIS A 56 -17.52 5.25 4.91
N MET A 57 -17.07 5.92 5.97
CA MET A 57 -15.79 6.62 6.00
C MET A 57 -14.80 5.81 6.84
N ALA A 58 -13.72 5.35 6.22
CA ALA A 58 -12.58 4.81 6.94
C ALA A 58 -11.77 5.94 7.57
N TYR A 59 -11.25 5.72 8.78
CA TYR A 59 -10.39 6.70 9.44
C TYR A 59 -9.45 6.04 10.44
N LEU A 60 -8.32 6.71 10.68
CA LEU A 60 -7.42 6.42 11.79
C LEU A 60 -7.75 7.35 12.97
N ASP A 61 -7.75 6.80 14.18
CA ASP A 61 -7.90 7.55 15.44
C ASP A 61 -6.80 7.12 16.40
N VAL A 62 -5.75 7.93 16.48
CA VAL A 62 -4.56 7.65 17.30
C VAL A 62 -4.58 8.57 18.52
N LYS A 63 -4.64 7.93 19.69
CA LYS A 63 -4.62 8.61 20.98
C LYS A 63 -3.18 8.71 21.48
N PRO A 64 -2.77 9.87 22.03
CA PRO A 64 -1.45 10.03 22.64
C PRO A 64 -1.39 9.28 23.97
N ALA A 65 -0.19 8.88 24.39
CA ALA A 65 0.02 8.29 25.73
C ALA A 65 -0.28 9.30 26.85
N GLN A 66 0.12 10.56 26.67
CA GLN A 66 -0.21 11.69 27.53
C GLN A 66 -0.84 12.80 26.71
N ALA A 67 -2.11 13.10 26.95
CA ALA A 67 -2.83 14.10 26.17
C ALA A 67 -2.43 15.53 26.53
N ASN A 68 -2.18 16.35 25.51
CA ASN A 68 -1.97 17.80 25.63
C ASN A 68 -3.29 18.60 25.56
N GLY A 69 -4.43 17.90 25.45
CA GLY A 69 -5.77 18.50 25.39
C GLY A 69 -6.22 18.98 24.01
N ARG A 70 -5.44 18.75 22.95
CA ARG A 70 -5.76 19.18 21.58
C ARG A 70 -5.88 18.00 20.61
N THR A 71 -6.66 18.22 19.55
CA THR A 71 -6.86 17.26 18.46
C THR A 71 -6.44 17.87 17.14
N VAL A 72 -5.79 17.09 16.29
CA VAL A 72 -5.43 17.44 14.91
C VAL A 72 -6.17 16.52 13.95
N VAL A 73 -6.67 17.09 12.85
CA VAL A 73 -7.25 16.34 11.73
C VAL A 73 -6.34 16.47 10.52
N LEU A 74 -5.87 15.34 9.99
CA LEU A 74 -5.01 15.29 8.81
C LEU A 74 -5.86 14.96 7.57
N LEU A 75 -5.93 15.90 6.63
CA LEU A 75 -6.68 15.74 5.39
C LEU A 75 -5.71 15.36 4.26
N LEU A 76 -6.00 14.23 3.61
CA LEU A 76 -5.20 13.74 2.48
C LEU A 76 -5.35 14.63 1.24
N GLY A 77 -4.35 14.57 0.36
CA GLY A 77 -4.47 15.02 -1.02
C GLY A 77 -4.88 13.88 -1.94
N LYS A 78 -5.22 14.19 -3.20
CA LYS A 78 -5.83 13.27 -4.18
C LYS A 78 -5.21 11.86 -4.26
N ASN A 79 -3.89 11.76 -4.26
CA ASN A 79 -3.17 10.50 -4.56
C ASN A 79 -2.63 9.78 -3.32
N PHE A 80 -3.00 10.23 -2.12
CA PHE A 80 -2.51 9.69 -0.86
C PHE A 80 -3.66 9.23 0.02
N CYS A 81 -3.36 8.40 1.01
CA CYS A 81 -4.33 7.84 1.95
C CYS A 81 -3.97 8.21 3.39
N ALA A 82 -4.87 7.93 4.34
CA ALA A 82 -4.57 8.12 5.77
C ALA A 82 -3.26 7.43 6.21
N ALA A 83 -2.94 6.27 5.62
CA ALA A 83 -1.68 5.55 5.89
C ALA A 83 -0.41 6.34 5.54
N THR A 84 -0.47 7.26 4.57
CA THR A 84 0.68 8.08 4.18
C THR A 84 1.16 8.98 5.33
N TRP A 85 0.30 9.24 6.31
CA TRP A 85 0.59 10.12 7.44
C TRP A 85 1.35 9.47 8.59
N GLN A 86 1.84 8.22 8.48
CA GLN A 86 2.43 7.49 9.61
C GLN A 86 3.39 8.33 10.46
N GLU A 87 4.44 8.86 9.84
CA GLU A 87 5.46 9.65 10.56
C GLU A 87 4.89 10.94 11.20
N THR A 88 3.92 11.57 10.53
CA THR A 88 3.24 12.75 11.06
C THR A 88 2.33 12.40 12.24
N ILE A 89 1.64 11.26 12.17
CA ILE A 89 0.80 10.75 13.26
C ILE A 89 1.68 10.42 14.46
N ASP A 90 2.79 9.70 14.27
CA ASP A 90 3.74 9.36 15.35
C ASP A 90 4.28 10.63 16.03
N THR A 91 4.68 11.62 15.23
CA THR A 91 5.22 12.89 15.74
C THR A 91 4.18 13.66 16.55
N LEU A 92 2.96 13.81 16.02
CA LEU A 92 1.89 14.56 16.68
C LEU A 92 1.36 13.83 17.93
N ALA A 93 1.19 12.51 17.85
CA ALA A 93 0.79 11.70 19.00
C ALA A 93 1.86 11.73 20.09
N GLY A 94 3.16 11.67 19.72
CA GLY A 94 4.28 11.85 20.64
C GLY A 94 4.30 13.22 21.33
N ALA A 95 3.86 14.27 20.62
CA ALA A 95 3.67 15.62 21.19
C ALA A 95 2.36 15.79 21.98
N GLY A 96 1.59 14.71 22.18
CA GLY A 96 0.39 14.69 23.02
C GLY A 96 -0.91 15.04 22.30
N TYR A 97 -0.92 15.17 20.97
CA TYR A 97 -2.16 15.41 20.23
C TYR A 97 -2.94 14.10 20.01
N ARG A 98 -4.27 14.16 20.08
CA ARG A 98 -5.09 13.14 19.41
C ARG A 98 -5.08 13.41 17.91
N VAL A 99 -4.84 12.40 17.09
CA VAL A 99 -4.73 12.56 15.64
C VAL A 99 -5.81 11.75 14.94
N ILE A 100 -6.62 12.42 14.12
CA ILE A 100 -7.63 11.80 13.27
C ILE A 100 -7.22 11.95 11.81
N ALA A 101 -7.19 10.86 11.04
CA ALA A 101 -6.90 10.90 9.61
C ALA A 101 -8.01 10.13 8.84
N PRO A 102 -9.03 10.83 8.33
CA PRO A 102 -10.09 10.21 7.54
C PRO A 102 -9.67 10.02 6.07
N ASP A 103 -10.06 8.89 5.50
CA ASP A 103 -10.11 8.72 4.05
C ASP A 103 -11.42 9.33 3.53
N GLN A 104 -11.36 10.37 2.72
CA GLN A 104 -12.58 11.01 2.19
C GLN A 104 -13.37 10.04 1.28
N ILE A 105 -14.70 10.21 1.20
CA ILE A 105 -15.54 9.44 0.28
C ILE A 105 -15.02 9.57 -1.15
N GLY A 106 -14.92 8.45 -1.86
CA GLY A 106 -14.30 8.37 -3.18
C GLY A 106 -12.81 7.97 -3.15
N PHE A 107 -12.17 7.92 -1.99
CA PHE A 107 -10.74 7.62 -1.86
C PHE A 107 -10.47 6.43 -0.95
N CYS A 108 -9.34 5.75 -1.20
CA CYS A 108 -8.68 4.83 -0.28
C CYS A 108 -9.63 3.78 0.34
N LYS A 109 -9.73 3.66 1.66
CA LYS A 109 -10.57 2.62 2.31
C LYS A 109 -12.04 3.02 2.52
N SER A 110 -12.45 4.22 2.08
CA SER A 110 -13.82 4.70 2.15
C SER A 110 -14.64 4.32 0.92
N SER A 111 -15.97 4.41 1.02
CA SER A 111 -16.89 4.06 -0.07
C SER A 111 -16.54 4.74 -1.39
N LYS A 112 -16.75 4.01 -2.50
CA LYS A 112 -16.67 4.51 -3.88
C LYS A 112 -18.07 4.60 -4.48
N PRO A 113 -18.83 5.69 -4.26
CA PRO A 113 -20.13 5.84 -4.88
C PRO A 113 -19.95 5.90 -6.41
N ALA A 114 -20.88 5.28 -7.14
CA ALA A 114 -20.96 5.43 -8.58
C ALA A 114 -21.19 6.91 -8.93
N GLN A 115 -20.56 7.38 -10.01
CA GLN A 115 -20.82 8.69 -10.62
C GLN A 115 -22.11 8.64 -11.45
#